data_AF-A0A497QU25-F1
#
_entry.id   AF-A0A497QU25-F1
#
_cell.length_a   1.000
_cell.length_b   1.000
_cell.length_c   1.000
_cell.angle_alpha   90.00
_cell.angle_beta   90.00
_cell.angle_gamma   90.00
#
_symmetry.space_group_name_H-M   'P 1'
#
loop_
_entity.id
_entity.type
_entity.pdbx_description
1 polymer ?
#
loop_
_entity_poly.entity_id
_entity_poly.type
_entity_poly.pdbx_seq_one_letter_code
_entity_poly.pdbx_strand_id
1 'polypeptide(L)'
;MKAVFTDRQGIRYEVDPIGKYPHVSAQTLINSIGIIPTFLNPEAENVIEEAVGSYGFSMGPMTGGTIEKDGTYKYPGDPDLYPLTRCVVKDVIVFIYPYGMTAFVDGDKTVMYRFD
;
A
#
# COMPACT_ATOMS: atom_id res chain seq x y z
N MET A 1 -12.81 -4.73 -16.62
CA MET A 1 -13.19 -4.78 -15.20
C MET A 1 -11.88 -4.79 -14.41
N LYS A 2 -11.67 -3.85 -13.47
CA LYS A 2 -10.44 -3.87 -12.64
C LYS A 2 -10.49 -5.11 -11.74
N ALA A 3 -9.38 -5.85 -11.66
CA ALA A 3 -9.31 -7.05 -10.84
C ALA A 3 -9.34 -6.69 -9.35
N VAL A 4 -9.97 -7.53 -8.55
CA VAL A 4 -10.09 -7.35 -7.10
C VAL A 4 -9.88 -8.68 -6.41
N PHE A 5 -9.29 -8.65 -5.21
CA PHE A 5 -9.18 -9.83 -4.37
C PHE A 5 -9.46 -9.47 -2.91
N THR A 6 -9.77 -10.49 -2.12
CA THR A 6 -9.97 -10.36 -0.68
C THR A 6 -8.94 -11.22 0.02
N ASP A 7 -8.23 -10.66 1.00
CA ASP A 7 -7.25 -11.43 1.77
C ASP A 7 -7.90 -12.29 2.87
N ARG A 8 -7.08 -12.96 3.67
CA ARG A 8 -7.55 -13.83 4.77
C ARG A 8 -8.23 -13.06 5.90
N GLN A 9 -8.01 -11.76 5.99
CA GLN A 9 -8.58 -10.87 7.00
C GLN A 9 -9.88 -10.21 6.52
N GLY A 10 -10.32 -10.52 5.29
CA GLY A 10 -11.53 -9.94 4.71
C GLY A 10 -11.32 -8.57 4.07
N ILE A 11 -10.09 -8.07 3.99
CA ILE A 11 -9.79 -6.78 3.37
C ILE A 11 -9.86 -6.93 1.86
N ARG A 12 -10.60 -6.03 1.21
CA ARG A 12 -10.77 -6.02 -0.25
C ARG A 12 -9.76 -5.07 -0.91
N TYR A 13 -9.02 -5.57 -1.88
CA TYR A 13 -8.01 -4.84 -2.62
C TYR A 13 -8.42 -4.65 -4.08
N GLU A 14 -8.21 -3.45 -4.59
CA GLU A 14 -8.18 -3.13 -6.00
C GLU A 14 -6.78 -3.39 -6.55
N VAL A 15 -6.68 -4.15 -7.65
CA VAL A 15 -5.41 -4.45 -8.32
C VAL A 15 -5.23 -3.49 -9.49
N ASP A 16 -4.04 -2.91 -9.61
CA ASP A 16 -3.71 -1.84 -10.56
C ASP A 16 -4.77 -0.72 -10.56
N PRO A 17 -4.93 -0.02 -9.42
CA PRO A 17 -6.03 0.92 -9.22
C PRO A 17 -5.99 2.11 -10.19
N ILE A 18 -4.86 2.38 -10.86
CA ILE A 18 -4.71 3.47 -11.84
C ILE A 18 -4.37 3.00 -13.27
N GLY A 19 -4.31 1.70 -13.53
CA GLY A 19 -4.13 1.15 -14.88
C GLY A 19 -2.72 1.31 -15.46
N LYS A 20 -1.68 1.31 -14.62
CA LYS A 20 -0.28 1.51 -15.02
C LYS A 20 0.45 0.21 -15.36
N TYR A 21 -0.19 -0.94 -15.16
CA TYR A 21 0.38 -2.26 -15.41
C TYR A 21 -0.44 -3.07 -16.44
N PRO A 22 -0.75 -2.54 -17.64
CA PRO A 22 -1.68 -3.16 -18.60
C PRO A 22 -1.20 -4.50 -19.17
N HIS A 23 0.10 -4.80 -19.05
CA HIS A 23 0.72 -6.02 -19.57
C HIS A 23 1.12 -7.01 -18.47
N VAL A 24 0.80 -6.70 -17.21
CA VAL A 24 1.12 -7.56 -16.06
C VAL A 24 -0.17 -8.22 -15.59
N SER A 25 -0.13 -9.53 -15.35
CA SER A 25 -1.31 -10.24 -14.85
C SER A 25 -1.66 -9.78 -13.43
N ALA A 26 -2.95 -9.76 -13.09
CA ALA A 26 -3.39 -9.44 -11.74
C ALA A 26 -2.74 -10.36 -10.70
N GLN A 27 -2.57 -11.65 -11.00
CA GLN A 27 -1.93 -12.60 -10.09
C GLN A 27 -0.46 -12.25 -9.83
N THR A 28 0.26 -11.78 -10.86
CA THR A 28 1.65 -11.30 -10.68
C THR A 28 1.69 -10.11 -9.73
N LEU A 29 0.82 -9.13 -9.92
CA LEU A 29 0.74 -7.94 -9.03
C LEU A 29 0.38 -8.33 -7.60
N ILE A 30 -0.56 -9.27 -7.42
CA ILE A 30 -0.94 -9.81 -6.10
C ILE A 30 0.23 -10.56 -5.45
N ASN A 31 1.02 -11.30 -6.20
CA ASN A 31 2.19 -11.98 -5.65
C ASN A 31 3.29 -10.97 -5.27
N SER A 32 3.40 -9.86 -6.00
CA SER A 32 4.43 -8.83 -5.77
C SER A 32 4.24 -8.00 -4.50
N ILE A 33 3.03 -7.94 -3.93
CA ILE A 33 2.81 -7.28 -2.64
C ILE A 33 3.24 -8.14 -1.44
N GLY A 34 3.66 -9.39 -1.69
CA GLY A 34 4.24 -10.28 -0.68
C GLY A 34 3.30 -10.52 0.50
N ILE A 35 3.86 -10.40 1.71
CA ILE A 35 3.14 -10.62 2.97
C ILE A 35 2.55 -9.35 3.56
N ILE A 36 2.69 -8.18 2.92
CA ILE A 36 2.20 -6.90 3.47
C ILE A 36 0.72 -6.96 3.93
N PRO A 37 -0.21 -7.61 3.20
CA PRO A 37 -1.58 -7.78 3.67
C PRO A 37 -1.72 -8.38 5.06
N THR A 38 -0.77 -9.21 5.53
CA THR A 38 -0.86 -9.84 6.86
C THR A 38 -0.63 -8.87 8.01
N PHE A 39 -0.05 -7.69 7.75
CA PHE A 39 0.18 -6.67 8.77
C PHE A 39 -0.99 -5.68 8.88
N LEU A 40 -1.92 -5.70 7.93
CA LEU A 40 -3.10 -4.82 7.96
C LEU A 40 -4.21 -5.47 8.76
N ASN A 41 -4.53 -4.94 9.93
CA ASN A 41 -5.55 -5.50 10.81
C ASN A 41 -6.81 -4.59 10.81
N PRO A 42 -7.96 -5.06 10.28
CA PRO A 42 -9.18 -4.26 10.25
C PRO A 42 -9.77 -4.01 11.64
N GLU A 43 -9.35 -4.76 12.65
CA GLU A 43 -9.80 -4.58 14.04
C GLU A 43 -8.87 -3.66 14.85
N ALA A 44 -7.73 -3.22 14.31
CA ALA A 44 -6.77 -2.35 15.01
C ALA A 44 -7.37 -0.99 15.40
N GLU A 45 -7.07 -0.49 16.60
CA GLU A 45 -7.45 0.88 16.99
C GLU A 45 -6.75 1.92 16.11
N ASN A 46 -5.47 1.68 15.80
CA ASN A 46 -4.68 2.48 14.88
C ASN A 46 -4.02 1.55 13.85
N VAL A 47 -4.53 1.56 12.62
CA VAL A 47 -4.09 0.67 11.53
C VAL A 47 -2.60 0.84 11.23
N ILE A 48 -2.09 2.07 11.26
CA ILE A 48 -0.70 2.37 10.89
C ILE A 48 0.25 1.87 11.99
N GLU A 49 -0.04 2.19 13.25
CA GLU A 49 0.78 1.76 14.39
C GLU A 49 0.80 0.24 14.52
N GLU A 50 -0.36 -0.42 14.36
CA GLU A 50 -0.43 -1.88 14.39
C GLU A 50 0.35 -2.52 13.24
N ALA A 51 0.23 -2.00 12.02
CA ALA A 51 0.96 -2.55 10.87
C ALA A 51 2.48 -2.42 11.03
N VAL A 52 2.96 -1.25 11.46
CA VAL A 52 4.39 -1.02 11.71
C VAL A 52 4.88 -1.86 12.89
N GLY A 53 4.11 -1.95 13.98
CA GLY A 53 4.46 -2.77 15.14
C GLY A 53 4.50 -4.26 14.84
N SER A 54 3.57 -4.75 14.04
CA SER A 54 3.45 -6.17 13.66
C SER A 54 4.56 -6.63 12.72
N TYR A 55 5.12 -5.73 11.91
CA TYR A 55 6.26 -6.05 11.05
C TYR A 55 7.50 -6.46 11.86
N GLY A 56 7.67 -5.92 13.06
CA GLY A 56 8.66 -6.39 14.04
C GLY A 56 10.10 -5.90 13.81
N PHE A 57 10.36 -5.13 12.75
CA PHE A 57 11.64 -4.45 12.53
C PHE A 57 11.50 -2.93 12.71
N SER A 58 12.59 -2.29 13.12
CA SER A 58 12.63 -0.83 13.26
C SER A 58 12.51 -0.18 11.89
N MET A 59 11.40 0.49 11.65
CA MET A 59 11.15 1.25 10.43
C MET A 59 10.83 2.71 10.77
N GLY A 60 11.47 3.63 10.05
CA GLY A 60 11.09 5.04 10.04
C GLY A 60 10.19 5.36 8.84
N PRO A 61 9.33 6.38 8.94
CA PRO A 61 8.63 6.87 7.77
C PRO A 61 9.65 7.43 6.76
N MET A 62 9.44 7.14 5.48
CA MET A 62 10.18 7.77 4.40
C MET A 62 9.77 9.25 4.30
N THR A 63 10.75 10.13 4.15
CA THR A 63 10.54 11.59 4.07
C THR A 63 11.06 12.12 2.74
N GLY A 64 10.58 13.28 2.30
CA GLY A 64 11.03 13.95 1.07
C GLY A 64 10.25 13.58 -0.20
N GLY A 65 9.36 12.59 -0.13
CA GLY A 65 8.42 12.27 -1.21
C GLY A 65 7.02 12.87 -1.00
N THR A 66 6.18 12.76 -2.03
CA THR A 66 4.78 13.18 -2.03
C THR A 66 3.89 12.10 -2.64
N ILE A 67 2.66 11.99 -2.17
CA ILE A 67 1.66 11.05 -2.69
C ILE A 67 0.54 11.87 -3.30
N GLU A 68 0.31 11.67 -4.59
CA GLU A 68 -0.73 12.32 -5.35
C GLU A 68 -2.11 11.74 -5.02
N LYS A 69 -3.18 12.44 -5.42
CA LYS A 69 -4.56 12.01 -5.16
C LYS A 69 -4.91 10.63 -5.72
N ASP A 70 -4.25 10.21 -6.80
CA ASP A 70 -4.46 8.91 -7.42
C ASP A 70 -3.61 7.79 -6.78
N GLY A 71 -2.80 8.12 -5.78
CA GLY A 71 -1.87 7.21 -5.13
C GLY A 71 -0.52 7.13 -5.82
N THR A 72 -0.18 7.98 -6.79
CA THR A 72 1.18 8.02 -7.36
C THR A 72 2.16 8.58 -6.33
N TYR A 73 3.22 7.85 -6.01
CA TYR A 73 4.29 8.33 -5.15
C TYR A 73 5.41 8.96 -5.99
N LYS A 74 5.80 10.19 -5.62
CA LYS A 74 6.86 10.96 -6.27
C LYS A 74 7.98 11.24 -5.29
N TYR A 75 9.21 10.98 -5.72
CA TYR A 75 10.41 11.29 -4.95
C TYR A 75 11.41 12.06 -5.83
N PRO A 76 12.08 13.11 -5.32
CA PRO A 76 12.97 13.93 -6.13
C PRO A 76 14.11 13.12 -6.78
N GLY A 77 14.18 13.17 -8.11
CA GLY A 77 15.22 12.49 -8.89
C GLY A 77 14.91 11.04 -9.27
N ASP A 78 13.84 10.45 -8.71
CA ASP A 78 13.41 9.09 -9.02
C ASP A 78 12.19 9.08 -9.96
N PRO A 79 11.99 8.00 -10.74
CA PRO A 79 10.77 7.80 -11.49
C PRO A 79 9.54 7.71 -10.57
N ASP A 80 8.39 8.18 -11.06
CA ASP A 80 7.11 8.00 -10.40
C ASP A 80 6.84 6.53 -10.09
N LEU A 81 6.39 6.28 -8.86
CA LEU A 81 6.05 4.95 -8.39
C LEU A 81 4.53 4.79 -8.34
N TYR A 82 4.03 3.79 -9.05
CA TYR A 82 2.61 3.53 -9.17
C TYR A 82 2.18 2.40 -8.22
N PRO A 83 0.99 2.49 -7.61
CA PRO A 83 0.51 1.46 -6.70
C PRO A 83 0.18 0.16 -7.45
N LEU A 84 0.64 -0.96 -6.92
CA LEU A 84 0.23 -2.30 -7.36
C LEU A 84 -1.19 -2.60 -6.90
N THR A 85 -1.51 -2.20 -5.67
CA THR A 85 -2.83 -2.38 -5.07
C THR A 85 -3.25 -1.19 -4.23
N ARG A 86 -4.57 -1.08 -4.02
CA ARG A 86 -5.20 -0.15 -3.10
C ARG A 86 -6.25 -0.87 -2.27
N CYS A 87 -6.29 -0.62 -0.96
CA CYS A 87 -7.41 -1.02 -0.11
C CYS A 87 -7.79 0.11 0.86
N VAL A 88 -8.87 -0.11 1.61
CA VAL A 88 -9.31 0.76 2.70
C VAL A 88 -9.47 -0.09 3.95
N VAL A 89 -8.87 0.35 5.06
CA VAL A 89 -8.94 -0.31 6.36
C VAL A 89 -9.29 0.75 7.40
N LYS A 90 -10.49 0.67 8.00
CA LYS A 90 -10.99 1.67 8.97
C LYS A 90 -10.77 3.12 8.50
N ASP A 91 -11.21 3.42 7.29
CA ASP A 91 -11.06 4.73 6.62
C ASP A 91 -9.64 5.14 6.20
N VAL A 92 -8.60 4.36 6.58
CA VAL A 92 -7.23 4.54 6.10
C VAL A 92 -7.10 3.94 4.71
N ILE A 93 -6.73 4.77 3.73
CA ILE A 93 -6.41 4.28 2.38
C ILE A 93 -4.98 3.76 2.41
N VAL A 94 -4.79 2.52 1.97
CA VAL A 94 -3.47 1.89 1.88
C VAL A 94 -3.14 1.65 0.42
N PHE A 95 -1.97 2.13 0.00
CA PHE A 95 -1.40 1.84 -1.31
C PHE A 95 -0.14 1.00 -1.13
N ILE A 96 -0.07 -0.13 -1.82
CA ILE A 96 1.12 -0.99 -1.81
C ILE A 96 1.79 -0.88 -3.17
N TYR A 97 3.09 -0.64 -3.17
CA TYR A 97 3.91 -0.38 -4.35
C TYR A 97 4.97 -1.48 -4.52
N PRO A 98 5.73 -1.48 -5.63
CA PRO A 98 6.92 -2.31 -5.75
C PRO A 98 7.91 -2.09 -4.58
N TYR A 99 8.76 -3.09 -4.34
CA TYR A 99 9.85 -3.05 -3.34
C TYR A 99 9.40 -2.91 -1.88
N GLY A 100 8.16 -3.30 -1.60
CA GLY A 100 7.60 -3.30 -0.24
C GLY A 100 7.25 -1.91 0.29
N MET A 101 7.28 -0.88 -0.57
CA MET A 101 6.84 0.45 -0.19
C MET A 101 5.32 0.45 -0.01
N THR A 102 4.86 1.07 1.08
CA THR A 102 3.45 1.12 1.47
C THR A 102 3.12 2.50 2.02
N ALA A 103 2.13 3.14 1.41
CA ALA A 103 1.60 4.40 1.88
C ALA A 103 0.32 4.20 2.66
N PHE A 104 0.17 4.97 3.74
CA PHE A 104 -1.06 5.10 4.50
C PHE A 104 -1.54 6.55 4.42
N VAL A 105 -2.81 6.73 4.03
CA VAL A 105 -3.47 8.03 3.95
C VAL A 105 -4.65 8.01 4.92
N ASP A 106 -4.56 8.83 5.95
CA ASP A 106 -5.52 8.98 7.04
C ASP A 106 -5.89 10.47 7.16
N GLY A 107 -7.01 10.86 6.52
CA GLY A 107 -7.38 12.26 6.34
C GLY A 107 -6.29 13.05 5.62
N ASP A 108 -5.76 14.09 6.27
CA ASP A 108 -4.66 14.92 5.75
C ASP A 108 -3.28 14.33 6.04
N LYS A 109 -3.19 13.30 6.91
CA LYS A 109 -1.94 12.65 7.26
C LYS A 109 -1.62 11.59 6.22
N THR A 110 -0.48 11.75 5.58
CA THR A 110 0.04 10.77 4.63
C THR A 110 1.45 10.36 5.04
N VAL A 111 1.68 9.06 5.17
CA VAL A 111 2.98 8.50 5.55
C VAL A 111 3.35 7.33 4.66
N MET A 112 4.63 7.21 4.34
CA MET A 112 5.20 6.13 3.55
C MET A 112 6.15 5.31 4.42
N TYR A 113 6.03 3.99 4.36
CA TYR A 113 6.96 3.06 4.97
C TYR A 113 7.48 2.07 3.92
N ARG A 114 8.60 1.41 4.22
CA ARG A 114 9.11 0.31 3.42
C ARG A 114 9.16 -0.94 4.29
N PHE A 115 8.29 -1.89 3.98
CA PHE A 115 8.25 -3.22 4.57
C PHE A 115 9.21 -4.10 3.76
N ASP A 116 10.45 -4.28 4.24
CA ASP A 116 11.53 -5.00 3.54
C ASP A 116 11.55 -6.53 3.73
#